data_AF-A0A1G0Y352-F1
#
_entry.id   AF-A0A1G0Y352-F1
#
_cell.length_a   1.000
_cell.length_b   1.000
_cell.length_c   1.000
_cell.angle_alpha   90.00
_cell.angle_beta   90.00
_cell.angle_gamma   90.00
#
_symmetry.space_group_name_H-M   'P 1'
#
loop_
_entity.id
_entity.type
_entity.pdbx_description
1 polymer ?
#
loop_
_entity_poly.entity_id
_entity_poly.type
_entity_poly.pdbx_seq_one_letter_code
_entity_poly.pdbx_strand_id
1 'polypeptide(L)'
;MIRKLLVIAIAFFSVSSFACINALPTDDVNFCATFKTAAGCYCSESLPGCSRFSMDRIYSLLITRYRTLEAACNSQTNTDPQTCIDGWNCYRLGGIDSQGRVCSSTQLACQ
;
A
#
# COMPACT_ATOMS: atom_id res chain seq x y z
N MET A 1 -0.54 -48.79 36.05
CA MET A 1 0.60 -47.86 36.05
C MET A 1 0.50 -46.98 34.80
N ILE A 2 0.09 -45.72 34.96
CA ILE A 2 -0.21 -44.79 33.85
C ILE A 2 1.09 -44.12 33.40
N ARG A 3 1.60 -44.47 32.22
CA ARG A 3 2.69 -43.75 31.56
C ARG A 3 2.09 -42.60 30.75
N LYS A 4 2.22 -41.38 31.29
CA LYS A 4 1.89 -40.13 30.61
C LYS A 4 2.95 -39.87 29.55
N LEU A 5 2.58 -39.92 28.26
CA LEU A 5 3.41 -39.39 27.19
C LEU A 5 2.86 -38.00 26.81
N LEU A 6 3.64 -36.98 27.14
CA LEU A 6 3.42 -35.58 26.77
C LEU A 6 3.57 -35.46 25.25
N VAL A 7 2.46 -35.26 24.55
CA VAL A 7 2.44 -34.90 23.13
C VAL A 7 2.72 -33.40 23.04
N ILE A 8 3.95 -33.03 22.69
CA ILE A 8 4.31 -31.64 22.39
C ILE A 8 3.79 -31.33 20.98
N ALA A 9 2.63 -30.69 20.90
CA ALA A 9 2.09 -30.19 19.65
C ALA A 9 2.87 -28.95 19.21
N ILE A 10 3.82 -29.13 18.28
CA ILE A 10 4.51 -28.02 17.61
C ILE A 10 3.51 -27.40 16.65
N ALA A 11 2.89 -26.29 17.05
CA ALA A 11 2.06 -25.48 16.17
C ALA A 11 2.97 -24.81 15.13
N PHE A 12 3.01 -25.36 13.92
CA PHE A 12 3.55 -24.66 12.76
C PHE A 12 2.64 -23.46 12.46
N PHE A 13 2.98 -22.28 12.99
CA PHE A 13 2.43 -21.03 12.49
C PHE A 13 3.00 -20.81 11.09
N SER A 14 2.25 -21.27 10.06
CA SER A 14 2.53 -20.92 8.68
C SER A 14 2.30 -19.42 8.50
N VAL A 15 3.38 -18.64 8.61
CA VAL A 15 3.37 -17.22 8.27
C VAL A 15 3.19 -17.16 6.75
N SER A 16 1.96 -16.98 6.30
CA SER A 16 1.67 -16.81 4.88
C SER A 16 2.22 -15.44 4.47
N SER A 17 3.37 -15.42 3.80
CA SER A 17 3.92 -14.21 3.21
C SER A 17 3.07 -13.84 1.98
N PHE A 18 1.98 -13.12 2.20
CA PHE A 18 1.24 -12.50 1.10
C PHE A 18 2.08 -11.34 0.59
N ALA A 19 2.67 -11.50 -0.60
CA ALA A 19 3.35 -10.41 -1.29
C ALA A 19 2.34 -9.28 -1.56
N CYS A 20 2.75 -8.04 -1.33
CA CYS A 20 1.91 -6.89 -1.64
C CYS A 20 1.64 -6.82 -3.14
N ILE A 21 0.38 -6.56 -3.49
CA ILE A 21 -0.04 -6.35 -4.88
C ILE A 21 0.12 -4.89 -5.28
N ASN A 22 0.34 -4.67 -6.57
CA ASN A 22 0.26 -3.33 -7.14
C ASN A 22 -1.19 -2.86 -7.24
N ALA A 23 -1.39 -1.55 -7.12
CA ALA A 23 -2.69 -0.93 -7.35
C ALA A 23 -3.08 -1.07 -8.84
N LEU A 24 -4.38 -1.02 -9.11
CA LEU A 24 -4.88 -0.91 -10.49
C LEU A 24 -4.47 0.43 -11.11
N PRO A 25 -4.56 0.57 -12.44
CA PRO A 25 -4.38 1.85 -13.13
C PRO A 25 -5.25 2.97 -12.53
N THR A 26 -4.78 4.21 -12.63
CA THR A 26 -5.42 5.41 -12.08
C THR A 26 -6.81 5.69 -12.67
N ASP A 27 -7.11 5.22 -13.88
CA ASP A 27 -8.40 5.31 -14.55
C ASP A 27 -9.37 4.16 -14.26
N ASP A 28 -8.98 3.19 -13.45
CA ASP A 28 -9.86 2.10 -13.04
C ASP A 28 -10.86 2.57 -11.96
N VAL A 29 -12.11 2.11 -12.05
CA VAL A 29 -13.16 2.41 -11.06
C VAL A 29 -12.84 1.88 -9.67
N ASN A 30 -11.99 0.86 -9.58
CA ASN A 30 -11.51 0.25 -8.33
C ASN A 30 -10.10 0.73 -7.93
N PHE A 31 -9.57 1.76 -8.60
CA PHE A 31 -8.28 2.36 -8.28
C PHE A 31 -8.17 2.71 -6.80
N CYS A 32 -9.12 3.47 -6.25
CA CYS A 32 -9.05 3.95 -4.86
C CYS A 32 -8.96 2.81 -3.84
N ALA A 33 -9.74 1.74 -4.05
CA ALA A 33 -9.75 0.59 -3.16
C ALA A 33 -8.42 -0.18 -3.23
N THR A 34 -7.95 -0.47 -4.44
CA THR A 34 -6.71 -1.23 -4.64
C THR A 34 -5.47 -0.43 -4.24
N PHE A 35 -5.47 0.89 -4.44
CA PHE A 35 -4.40 1.78 -3.99
C PHE A 35 -4.31 1.85 -2.45
N LYS A 36 -5.44 1.97 -1.74
CA LYS A 36 -5.50 1.87 -0.26
C LYS A 36 -4.85 0.57 0.22
N THR A 37 -5.24 -0.55 -0.37
CA THR A 37 -4.70 -1.88 -0.01
C THR A 37 -3.21 -1.98 -0.28
N ALA A 38 -2.75 -1.58 -1.47
CA ALA A 38 -1.34 -1.62 -1.84
C ALA A 38 -0.48 -0.74 -0.92
N ALA A 39 -0.86 0.52 -0.73
CA ALA A 39 -0.12 1.46 0.12
C ALA A 39 -0.05 0.99 1.58
N GLY A 40 -1.15 0.46 2.13
CA GLY A 40 -1.17 -0.11 3.48
C GLY A 40 -0.27 -1.35 3.62
N CYS A 41 -0.26 -2.21 2.60
CA CYS A 41 0.58 -3.39 2.56
C CYS A 41 2.07 -3.02 2.54
N TYR A 42 2.51 -2.22 1.57
CA TYR A 42 3.92 -1.80 1.46
C TYR A 42 4.38 -0.97 2.67
N CYS A 43 3.49 -0.16 3.25
CA CYS A 43 3.83 0.51 4.49
C CYS A 43 4.10 -0.48 5.63
N SER A 44 3.37 -1.60 5.68
CA SER A 44 3.55 -2.64 6.71
C SER A 44 4.86 -3.40 6.58
N GLU A 45 5.41 -3.51 5.37
CA GLU A 45 6.74 -4.09 5.14
C GLU A 45 7.84 -3.21 5.77
N SER A 46 7.66 -1.89 5.77
CA SER A 46 8.62 -0.94 6.37
C SER A 46 8.37 -0.67 7.85
N LEU A 47 7.10 -0.73 8.29
CA LEU A 47 6.67 -0.39 9.64
C LEU A 47 5.51 -1.30 10.08
N PRO A 48 5.74 -2.23 11.02
CA PRO A 48 4.70 -3.12 11.52
C PRO A 48 3.47 -2.37 12.03
N GLY A 49 2.28 -2.80 11.58
CA GLY A 49 1.01 -2.19 11.96
C GLY A 49 0.59 -0.98 11.12
N CYS A 50 1.42 -0.52 10.17
CA CYS A 50 1.11 0.64 9.36
C CYS A 50 -0.14 0.48 8.47
N SER A 51 -0.49 -0.74 8.03
CA SER A 51 -1.71 -1.01 7.25
C SER A 51 -3.01 -0.58 7.92
N ARG A 52 -2.99 -0.36 9.24
CA ARG A 52 -4.15 0.09 10.02
C ARG A 52 -4.27 1.62 10.08
N PHE A 53 -3.30 2.35 9.56
CA PHE A 53 -3.32 3.80 9.55
C PHE A 53 -4.21 4.32 8.43
N SER A 54 -4.81 5.50 8.65
CA SER A 54 -5.48 6.23 7.58
C SER A 54 -4.48 6.58 6.48
N MET A 55 -4.98 6.72 5.25
CA MET A 55 -4.13 7.08 4.11
C MET A 55 -3.41 8.42 4.31
N ASP A 56 -4.04 9.38 4.98
CA ASP A 56 -3.40 10.66 5.33
C ASP A 56 -2.21 10.47 6.27
N ARG A 57 -2.32 9.54 7.22
CA ARG A 57 -1.23 9.23 8.15
C ARG A 57 -0.11 8.47 7.44
N ILE A 58 -0.45 7.53 6.56
CA ILE A 58 0.54 6.82 5.73
C ILE A 58 1.31 7.83 4.87
N TYR A 59 0.60 8.72 4.17
CA TYR A 59 1.20 9.79 3.38
C TYR A 59 2.08 10.71 4.24
N SER A 60 1.61 11.11 5.42
CA SER A 60 2.37 11.97 6.33
C SER A 60 3.67 11.32 6.78
N LEU A 61 3.65 10.01 7.09
CA LEU A 61 4.86 9.26 7.43
C LEU A 61 5.82 9.16 6.24
N LEU A 62 5.28 8.94 5.03
CA LEU A 62 6.05 8.92 3.79
C LEU A 62 6.81 10.23 3.59
N ILE A 63 6.10 11.37 3.67
CA ILE A 63 6.69 12.70 3.52
C ILE A 63 7.62 13.06 4.68
N THR A 64 7.33 12.63 5.90
CA THR A 64 8.22 12.87 7.05
C THR A 64 9.58 12.20 6.84
N ARG A 65 9.58 10.97 6.30
CA ARG A 65 10.80 10.20 6.04
C ARG A 65 11.59 10.73 4.84
N TYR A 66 10.91 11.01 3.73
CA TYR A 66 11.56 11.30 2.45
C TYR A 66 11.51 12.78 2.03
N ARG A 67 10.85 13.64 2.80
CA ARG A 67 10.66 15.09 2.59
C ARG A 67 9.74 15.47 1.42
N THR A 68 9.80 14.78 0.29
CA THR A 68 8.90 15.01 -0.85
C THR A 68 8.31 13.71 -1.37
N LEU A 69 7.22 13.81 -2.13
CA LEU A 69 6.58 12.66 -2.76
C LEU A 69 7.50 12.04 -3.83
N GLU A 70 8.18 12.87 -4.61
CA GLU A 70 9.13 12.44 -5.65
C GLU A 70 10.29 11.66 -5.03
N ALA A 71 10.88 12.17 -3.94
CA ALA A 71 11.96 11.48 -3.23
C ALA A 71 11.49 10.14 -2.65
N ALA A 72 10.26 10.09 -2.13
CA ALA A 72 9.68 8.86 -1.63
C ALA A 72 9.47 7.83 -2.75
N CYS A 73 8.87 8.25 -3.86
CA CYS A 73 8.58 7.39 -5.01
C CYS A 73 9.85 6.92 -5.74
N ASN A 74 10.88 7.76 -5.83
CA ASN A 74 12.20 7.38 -6.37
C ASN A 74 12.92 6.35 -5.49
N SER A 75 12.56 6.23 -4.21
CA SER A 75 13.15 5.25 -3.29
C SER A 75 12.43 3.89 -3.28
N GLN A 76 11.25 3.78 -3.91
CA GLN A 76 10.51 2.53 -4.00
C GLN A 76 11.16 1.62 -5.03
N THR A 77 11.23 0.32 -4.73
CA THR A 77 11.79 -0.70 -5.64
C THR A 77 10.72 -1.55 -6.32
N ASN A 78 9.48 -1.48 -5.84
CA ASN A 78 8.36 -2.32 -6.26
C ASN A 78 7.47 -1.69 -7.34
N THR A 79 7.67 -0.41 -7.65
CA THR A 79 6.88 0.33 -8.63
C THR A 79 7.72 1.38 -9.34
N ASP A 80 7.30 1.78 -10.53
CA ASP A 80 7.89 2.91 -11.24
C ASP A 80 7.62 4.24 -10.49
N PRO A 81 8.59 5.16 -10.38
CA PRO A 81 8.42 6.40 -9.65
C PRO A 81 7.26 7.26 -10.14
N GLN A 82 7.05 7.37 -11.45
CA GLN A 82 5.95 8.18 -11.98
C GLN A 82 4.60 7.53 -11.67
N THR A 83 4.50 6.21 -11.76
CA THR A 83 3.30 5.46 -11.35
C THR A 83 2.97 5.68 -9.88
N CYS A 84 3.99 5.74 -9.00
CA CYS A 84 3.80 6.07 -7.58
C CYS A 84 3.31 7.51 -7.38
N ILE A 85 3.91 8.48 -8.06
CA ILE A 85 3.53 9.90 -7.97
C ILE A 85 2.09 10.09 -8.45
N ASP A 86 1.77 9.54 -9.63
CA ASP A 86 0.43 9.59 -10.22
C ASP A 86 -0.61 8.94 -9.30
N GLY A 87 -0.28 7.79 -8.71
CA GLY A 87 -1.17 7.12 -7.76
C GLY A 87 -1.49 7.99 -6.54
N TRP A 88 -0.47 8.57 -5.90
CA TRP A 88 -0.69 9.44 -4.75
C TRP A 88 -1.42 10.75 -5.10
N ASN A 89 -1.11 11.35 -6.24
CA ASN A 89 -1.77 12.56 -6.71
C ASN A 89 -3.23 12.27 -7.08
N CYS A 90 -3.52 11.22 -7.84
CA CYS A 90 -4.89 10.82 -8.14
C CYS A 90 -5.67 10.51 -6.87
N TYR A 91 -5.05 9.78 -5.93
CA TYR A 91 -5.71 9.44 -4.68
C TYR A 91 -6.07 10.69 -3.86
N ARG A 92 -5.15 11.65 -3.73
CA ARG A 92 -5.34 12.81 -2.82
C ARG A 92 -6.00 14.02 -3.46
N LEU A 93 -5.78 14.22 -4.76
CA LEU A 93 -6.12 15.45 -5.47
C LEU A 93 -7.13 15.21 -6.60
N GLY A 94 -7.28 13.97 -7.07
CA GLY A 94 -8.07 13.66 -8.26
C GLY A 94 -7.44 14.22 -9.52
N GLY A 95 -8.28 14.57 -10.50
CA GLY A 95 -7.88 15.17 -11.76
C GLY A 95 -7.49 14.17 -12.83
N ILE A 96 -6.36 14.44 -13.49
CA ILE A 96 -5.81 13.68 -14.61
C ILE A 96 -4.33 13.41 -14.31
N ASP A 97 -3.89 12.17 -14.53
CA ASP A 97 -2.50 11.80 -14.28
C ASP A 97 -1.54 12.19 -15.42
N SER A 98 -0.25 11.87 -15.27
CA SER A 98 0.79 12.21 -16.25
C SER A 98 0.59 11.58 -17.64
N GLN A 99 -0.24 10.53 -17.74
CA GLN A 99 -0.53 9.80 -18.98
C GLN A 99 -1.86 10.25 -19.61
N GLY A 100 -2.54 11.25 -19.04
CA GLY A 100 -3.84 11.70 -19.53
C GLY A 100 -5.01 10.84 -19.04
N ARG A 101 -4.81 9.98 -18.03
CA ARG A 101 -5.85 9.11 -17.47
C ARG A 101 -6.65 9.83 -16.40
N VAL A 102 -7.97 9.67 -16.43
CA VAL A 102 -8.88 10.31 -15.48
C VAL A 102 -8.84 9.57 -14.14
N CYS A 103 -8.44 10.25 -13.07
CA CYS A 103 -8.33 9.64 -11.75
C CYS A 103 -9.66 9.03 -11.27
N SER A 104 -9.60 7.77 -10.84
CA SER A 104 -10.73 6.93 -10.40
C SER A 104 -11.93 6.93 -11.37
N SER A 105 -11.68 7.11 -12.67
CA SER A 105 -12.71 7.29 -13.70
C SER A 105 -13.69 8.46 -13.48
N THR A 106 -13.44 9.33 -12.50
CA THR A 106 -14.37 10.40 -12.07
C THR A 106 -13.74 11.79 -12.04
N GLN A 107 -12.42 11.90 -12.18
CA GLN A 107 -11.62 13.11 -11.90
C GLN A 107 -11.65 13.56 -10.44
N LEU A 108 -12.32 12.82 -9.56
CA LEU A 108 -12.39 13.18 -8.15
C LEU A 108 -11.26 12.49 -7.37
N ALA A 109 -10.83 13.14 -6.29
CA ALA A 109 -9.95 12.51 -5.31
C ALA A 109 -10.65 11.31 -4.66
N CYS A 110 -9.86 10.34 -4.20
CA CYS A 110 -10.37 9.21 -3.45
C CYS A 110 -10.80 9.65 -2.04
N GLN A 111 -12.07 9.44 -1.71
CA GLN A 111 -12.65 9.65 -0.38
C GLN A 111 -12.48 8.41 0.52
#